data_AF-A0A522BDG4-F1
#
_entry.id   AF-A0A522BDG4-F1
#
_cell.length_a   1.000
_cell.length_b   1.000
_cell.length_c   1.000
_cell.angle_alpha   90.00
_cell.angle_beta   90.00
_cell.angle_gamma   90.00
#
_symmetry.space_group_name_H-M   'P 1'
#
loop_
_entity.id
_entity.type
_entity.pdbx_description
1 polymer ?
#
loop_
_entity_poly.entity_id
_entity_poly.type
_entity_poly.pdbx_seq_one_letter_code
_entity_poly.pdbx_strand_id
1 'polypeptide(L)'
;MTEKNNGCVACGICCDLYGAALTASQSDLERWRKEGRADILSAVGEDGALWVKSDGSRQEACPFIVREGPDRAVCGIHDAKPEVCRGYPTVYHNKKCVRGVVF
;
A
#
# COMPACT_ATOMS: atom_id res chain seq x y z
N MET A 1 -4.32 32.15 -8.69
CA MET A 1 -4.02 30.83 -9.30
C MET A 1 -3.68 29.89 -8.17
N THR A 2 -4.66 29.17 -7.62
CA THR A 2 -4.41 28.17 -6.57
C THR A 2 -4.03 26.86 -7.25
N GLU A 3 -2.76 26.47 -7.12
CA GLU A 3 -2.27 25.17 -7.56
C GLU A 3 -3.14 24.07 -6.96
N LYS A 4 -3.80 23.29 -7.81
CA LYS A 4 -4.48 22.06 -7.40
C LYS A 4 -3.41 21.08 -6.95
N ASN A 5 -3.38 20.79 -5.65
CA ASN A 5 -2.55 19.74 -5.07
C ASN A 5 -3.11 18.36 -5.53
N ASN A 6 -2.77 17.95 -6.76
CA ASN A 6 -3.22 16.71 -7.39
C ASN A 6 -2.40 15.51 -6.88
N GLY A 7 -2.50 15.18 -5.60
CA GLY A 7 -1.68 14.12 -5.03
C GLY A 7 -2.15 13.57 -3.70
N CYS A 8 -1.64 12.39 -3.36
CA CYS A 8 -1.80 11.81 -2.05
C CYS A 8 -1.21 12.78 -1.01
N VAL A 9 -2.04 13.24 -0.07
CA VAL A 9 -1.64 14.14 1.01
C VAL A 9 -0.92 13.43 2.16
N ALA A 10 -0.50 12.17 1.95
CA ALA A 10 0.23 11.36 2.91
C ALA A 10 -0.46 11.25 4.29
N CYS A 11 -1.80 11.21 4.34
CA CYS A 11 -2.52 11.10 5.63
C CYS A 11 -2.52 9.68 6.24
N GLY A 12 -2.21 8.65 5.45
CA GLY A 12 -2.18 7.25 5.89
C GLY A 12 -3.54 6.55 6.06
N ILE A 13 -4.67 7.27 5.98
CA ILE A 13 -6.00 6.70 6.26
C ILE A 13 -6.32 5.48 5.38
N CYS A 14 -5.99 5.52 4.09
CA CYS A 14 -6.21 4.36 3.21
C CYS A 14 -5.28 3.19 3.55
N CYS A 15 -4.08 3.45 4.07
CA CYS A 15 -3.18 2.41 4.54
C CYS A 15 -3.70 1.75 5.83
N ASP A 16 -4.33 2.50 6.73
CA ASP A 16 -4.94 1.93 7.94
C ASP A 16 -6.14 1.06 7.60
N LEU A 17 -7.02 1.56 6.72
CA LEU A 17 -8.28 0.88 6.42
C LEU A 17 -8.11 -0.34 5.52
N TYR A 18 -7.19 -0.26 4.55
CA TYR A 18 -7.09 -1.29 3.51
C TYR A 18 -5.75 -2.02 3.54
N GLY A 19 -4.71 -1.41 4.10
CA GLY A 19 -3.33 -1.85 3.91
C GLY A 19 -3.03 -3.26 4.40
N ALA A 20 -3.79 -3.79 5.37
CA ALA A 20 -3.64 -5.14 5.91
C ALA A 20 -4.39 -6.23 5.11
N ALA A 21 -5.30 -5.84 4.22
CA ALA A 21 -6.22 -6.75 3.55
C ALA A 21 -6.03 -6.75 2.02
N LEU A 22 -4.78 -6.64 1.57
CA LEU A 22 -4.43 -6.56 0.16
C LEU A 22 -3.87 -7.90 -0.37
N THR A 23 -3.81 -8.02 -1.68
CA THR A 23 -3.14 -9.12 -2.38
C THR A 23 -2.12 -8.55 -3.37
N ALA A 24 -1.02 -9.28 -3.57
CA ALA A 24 -0.03 -8.99 -4.59
C ALA A 24 -0.55 -9.44 -5.96
N SER A 25 -0.27 -8.67 -7.01
CA SER A 25 -0.41 -9.19 -8.37
C SER A 25 0.77 -10.08 -8.73
N GLN A 26 0.65 -10.89 -9.79
CA GLN A 26 1.79 -11.66 -10.30
C GLN A 26 2.94 -10.74 -10.73
N SER A 27 2.61 -9.59 -11.34
CA SER A 27 3.59 -8.56 -11.72
C SER A 27 4.36 -8.02 -10.52
N ASP A 28 3.71 -7.83 -9.37
CA ASP A 28 4.40 -7.44 -8.14
C ASP A 28 5.40 -8.51 -7.68
N LEU A 29 4.98 -9.78 -7.68
CA LEU A 29 5.85 -10.89 -7.27
C LEU A 29 7.07 -11.05 -8.19
N GLU A 30 6.86 -11.00 -9.50
CA GLU A 30 7.95 -11.06 -10.49
C GLU A 30 8.92 -9.91 -10.33
N ARG A 31 8.39 -8.69 -10.16
CA ARG A 31 9.19 -7.49 -9.96
C ARG A 31 10.01 -7.58 -8.67
N TRP A 32 9.40 -7.92 -7.54
CA TRP A 32 10.10 -8.05 -6.26
C TRP A 32 11.18 -9.14 -6.27
N ARG A 33 10.94 -10.26 -6.97
CA ARG A 33 11.98 -11.30 -7.18
C ARG A 33 13.16 -10.74 -7.96
N LYS A 34 12.91 -10.02 -9.05
CA LYS A 34 13.94 -9.39 -9.88
C LYS A 34 14.73 -8.32 -9.11
N GLU A 35 14.05 -7.55 -8.26
CA GLU A 35 14.63 -6.51 -7.42
C GLU A 35 15.31 -7.05 -6.15
N GLY A 36 15.21 -8.36 -5.87
CA GLY A 36 15.81 -8.98 -4.68
C GLY A 36 15.12 -8.59 -3.36
N ARG A 37 13.85 -8.20 -3.40
CA ARG A 37 13.04 -7.76 -2.24
C ARG A 37 12.54 -8.94 -1.40
N ALA A 38 13.47 -9.73 -0.89
CA ALA A 38 13.18 -10.86 -0.02
C ALA A 38 12.43 -10.43 1.26
N ASP A 39 12.66 -9.20 1.73
CA ASP A 39 11.98 -8.56 2.85
C ASP A 39 10.47 -8.40 2.65
N ILE A 40 10.03 -8.15 1.41
CA ILE A 40 8.61 -8.08 1.05
C ILE A 40 8.10 -9.49 0.76
N LEU A 41 8.84 -10.27 -0.02
CA LEU A 41 8.43 -11.61 -0.47
C LEU A 41 8.19 -12.58 0.70
N SER A 42 8.96 -12.47 1.79
CA SER A 42 8.76 -13.31 2.98
C SER A 42 7.43 -13.06 3.70
N ALA A 43 6.76 -11.94 3.39
CA ALA A 43 5.49 -11.56 3.99
C ALA A 43 4.29 -11.75 3.02
N VAL A 44 4.46 -12.54 1.96
CA VAL A 44 3.39 -12.86 1.00
C VAL A 44 2.94 -14.31 1.20
N GLY A 45 1.64 -14.52 1.40
CA GLY A 45 1.02 -15.85 1.46
C GLY A 45 1.03 -16.58 0.12
N GLU A 46 0.81 -17.89 0.14
CA GLU A 46 0.75 -18.72 -1.08
C GLU A 46 -0.39 -18.29 -2.03
N ASP A 47 -1.46 -17.72 -1.48
CA ASP A 47 -2.60 -17.15 -2.20
C ASP A 47 -2.36 -15.71 -2.70
N GLY A 48 -1.16 -15.17 -2.48
CA GLY A 48 -0.81 -13.78 -2.78
C GLY A 48 -1.28 -12.79 -1.72
N ALA A 49 -1.84 -13.23 -0.59
CA ALA A 49 -2.20 -12.33 0.51
C ALA A 49 -0.97 -11.55 0.99
N LEU A 50 -1.13 -10.23 1.13
CA LEU A 50 -0.09 -9.37 1.63
C LEU A 50 -0.12 -9.27 3.15
N TRP A 51 1.10 -9.27 3.68
CA TRP A 51 1.47 -9.13 5.08
C TRP A 51 1.04 -10.30 5.94
N VAL A 52 1.50 -11.48 5.54
CA VAL A 52 1.37 -12.72 6.31
C VAL A 52 2.57 -12.90 7.23
N LYS A 53 2.33 -13.27 8.48
CA LYS A 53 3.35 -13.60 9.49
C LYS A 53 3.92 -14.99 9.24
N SER A 54 5.04 -15.31 9.89
CA SER A 54 5.68 -16.63 9.78
C SER A 54 4.80 -17.80 10.25
N ASP A 55 3.80 -17.54 11.10
CA ASP A 55 2.83 -18.53 11.56
C ASP A 55 1.63 -18.70 10.60
N GLY A 56 1.63 -18.00 9.47
CA GLY A 56 0.56 -18.04 8.47
C GLY A 56 -0.61 -17.07 8.75
N SER A 57 -0.63 -16.37 9.88
CA SER A 57 -1.67 -15.39 10.18
C SER A 57 -1.45 -14.05 9.46
N ARG A 58 -2.52 -13.31 9.16
CA ARG A 58 -2.39 -11.94 8.62
C ARG A 58 -1.96 -10.95 9.69
N GLN A 59 -1.17 -9.96 9.28
CA GLN A 59 -0.96 -8.75 10.07
C GLN A 59 -2.27 -7.96 10.19
N GLU A 60 -2.47 -7.29 11.32
CA GLU A 60 -3.65 -6.45 11.56
C GLU A 60 -3.52 -5.07 10.89
N ALA A 61 -2.30 -4.67 10.54
CA ALA A 61 -1.98 -3.40 9.89
C ALA A 61 -0.91 -3.61 8.80
N CYS A 62 -0.79 -2.63 7.89
CA CYS A 62 0.33 -2.60 6.95
C CYS A 62 1.65 -2.44 7.71
N PRO A 63 2.64 -3.34 7.58
CA PRO A 63 3.90 -3.25 8.32
C PRO A 63 4.81 -2.12 7.81
N PHE A 64 4.53 -1.58 6.62
CA PHE A 64 5.34 -0.54 6.00
C PHE A 64 4.76 0.87 6.12
N ILE A 65 3.71 1.07 6.92
CA ILE A 65 3.24 2.42 7.23
C ILE A 65 4.14 3.04 8.31
N VAL A 66 4.70 4.21 8.02
CA VAL A 66 5.54 4.96 8.96
C VAL A 66 4.84 6.26 9.31
N ARG A 67 4.52 6.45 10.58
CA ARG A 67 3.85 7.66 11.09
C ARG A 67 4.91 8.72 11.41
N GLU A 68 4.84 9.84 10.71
CA GLU A 68 5.69 11.02 10.96
C GLU A 68 4.96 12.08 11.79
N GLY A 69 3.65 11.91 12.01
CA GLY A 69 2.83 12.80 12.81
C GLY A 69 1.35 12.37 12.82
N PRO A 70 0.48 13.12 13.50
CA PRO A 70 -0.95 12.78 13.61
C PRO A 70 -1.66 12.74 12.25
N ASP A 71 -1.31 13.66 11.35
CA ASP A 71 -1.91 13.76 10.00
C ASP A 71 -0.95 13.36 8.88
N ARG A 72 0.17 12.71 9.21
CA ARG A 72 1.23 12.40 8.26
C ARG A 72 1.78 10.99 8.43
N ALA A 73 1.75 10.24 7.33
CA ALA A 73 2.30 8.91 7.20
C ALA A 73 2.94 8.72 5.83
N VAL A 74 4.10 8.08 5.83
CA VAL A 74 4.83 7.72 4.61
C VAL A 74 4.87 6.19 4.49
N CYS A 75 5.10 5.71 3.27
CA CYS A 75 5.24 4.29 3.00
C CYS A 75 6.73 3.96 2.99
N GLY A 76 7.18 3.07 3.87
CA GLY A 76 8.56 2.62 3.98
C GLY A 76 9.08 1.84 2.76
N ILE A 77 8.18 1.43 1.86
CA ILE A 77 8.50 0.75 0.60
C ILE A 77 7.93 1.52 -0.60
N HIS A 78 8.03 2.84 -0.60
CA HIS A 78 7.37 3.68 -1.60
C HIS A 78 7.63 3.25 -3.06
N ASP A 79 8.88 2.91 -3.37
CA ASP A 79 9.37 2.41 -4.65
C ASP A 79 8.85 1.00 -4.98
N ALA A 80 8.76 0.14 -3.98
CA ALA A 80 8.34 -1.25 -4.12
C ALA A 80 6.87 -1.49 -3.76
N LYS A 81 6.05 -0.45 -3.57
CA LYS A 81 4.61 -0.58 -3.30
C LYS A 81 3.96 -1.64 -4.20
N PRO A 82 2.99 -2.41 -3.73
CA PRO A 82 2.23 -3.26 -4.63
C PRO A 82 1.39 -2.40 -5.60
N GLU A 83 1.03 -2.95 -6.75
CA GLU A 83 0.22 -2.29 -7.78
C GLU A 83 -1.11 -1.79 -7.21
N VAL A 84 -1.76 -2.57 -6.36
CA VAL A 84 -3.01 -2.17 -5.70
C VAL A 84 -2.85 -0.91 -4.85
N CYS A 85 -1.70 -0.73 -4.18
CA CYS A 85 -1.39 0.50 -3.44
C CYS A 85 -1.11 1.69 -4.36
N ARG A 86 -0.38 1.47 -5.48
CA ARG A 86 -0.08 2.52 -6.46
C ARG A 86 -1.32 2.98 -7.23
N GLY A 87 -2.23 2.05 -7.54
CA GLY A 87 -3.43 2.30 -8.32
C GLY A 87 -4.58 2.93 -7.54
N TYR A 88 -4.47 3.02 -6.22
CA TYR A 88 -5.48 3.64 -5.37
C TYR A 88 -5.39 5.18 -5.41
N PRO A 89 -6.52 5.91 -5.54
CA PRO A 89 -7.88 5.42 -5.74
C PRO A 89 -8.16 4.97 -7.19
N THR A 90 -8.93 3.88 -7.33
CA THR A 90 -9.29 3.31 -8.64
C THR A 90 -10.56 3.94 -9.22
N VAL A 91 -10.97 3.51 -10.42
CA VAL A 91 -12.25 3.92 -11.04
C VAL A 91 -13.47 3.56 -10.19
N TYR A 92 -13.42 2.46 -9.44
CA TYR A 92 -14.49 2.07 -8.52
C TYR A 92 -14.68 3.05 -7.37
N HIS A 93 -13.65 3.83 -7.05
CA HIS A 93 -13.70 4.89 -6.05
C HIS A 93 -14.06 6.25 -6.67
N ASN A 94 -14.45 6.31 -7.96
CA ASN A 94 -14.59 7.55 -8.73
C ASN A 94 -13.32 8.42 -8.65
N LYS A 95 -12.15 7.77 -8.62
CA LYS A 95 -10.84 8.43 -8.42
C LYS A 95 -10.75 9.29 -7.16
N LYS A 96 -11.60 9.05 -6.17
CA LYS A 96 -11.65 9.78 -4.89
C LYS A 96 -11.11 8.91 -3.75
N CYS A 97 -10.12 9.40 -3.01
CA CYS A 97 -9.59 8.68 -1.84
C CYS A 97 -10.49 8.86 -0.60
N VAL A 98 -10.21 8.13 0.49
CA VAL A 98 -10.97 8.21 1.75
C VAL A 98 -11.02 9.64 2.32
N ARG A 99 -9.94 10.42 2.19
CA ARG A 99 -9.88 11.83 2.64
C ARG A 99 -10.67 12.78 1.73
N GLY A 100 -11.14 12.29 0.59
CA GLY A 100 -11.93 13.05 -0.38
C GLY A 100 -11.13 13.74 -1.49
N VAL A 101 -9.82 13.52 -1.58
CA VAL A 101 -8.97 14.03 -2.67
C VAL A 101 -9.27 13.26 -3.96
N VAL A 102 -9.38 13.98 -5.08
CA VAL A 102 -9.67 13.42 -6.42
C VAL A 102 -8.41 13.43 -7.28
N PHE A 103 -8.17 12.35 -8.01
CA PHE A 103 -6.97 12.07 -8.80
C PHE A 103 -7.26 11.98 -10.30
#